data_AF-A0A2E6W886-F1
#
_entry.id   AF-A0A2E6W886-F1
#
_cell.length_a   1.000
_cell.length_b   1.000
_cell.length_c   1.000
_cell.angle_alpha   90.00
_cell.angle_beta   90.00
_cell.angle_gamma   90.00
#
_symmetry.space_group_name_H-M   'P 1'
#
loop_
_entity.id
_entity.type
_entity.pdbx_description
1 polymer ?
#
loop_
_entity_poly.entity_id
_entity_poly.type
_entity_poly.pdbx_seq_one_letter_code
_entity_poly.pdbx_strand_id
1 'polypeptide(L)'
;MSWHEEFLSKNVKKNKAISEMKDLFQLFEEVYESLSPSILGTSSSQNSLEEDDYKILDEMILSGISNLITESSIQEKVTKKQRKEAEKFILSLPSFVPTEAWGDPTTADRKTINRIFAVMGGGRSVQKKLEFLQRITSPTSKIESPRRVIASLLILEALSALIYSFNEASAGFVFEGWLAALLQGRQEAERSDKGNLPIQDLIAFSELKDDSGQVPVSLKLLSPDTHVEGSFTNLIDALFDDYADKGGAVNYVVARKNSSAKKGGKVTVDSISIESFDINQRNFIDLFTLTSGKIIDKKTREKSAKQKKHGLSQFTFKSEFRDRILASFPELVGRVERGFTTGKDLKVLDSSDDIAILKAHLDDPTMLYTLLQHCAGYTGKIRNPLFQDQEDPEQEQPATDSSSPQEDDNQVSDATTPAKKKRGMDYDAMFAELGDLMPPKKGQVSERQKSEGATGWTISTKQVEFLSSRGVIELQQLGTLPASREQIIDVAVMHMDTVREKFQVLFKAFSELTEDINKYVTFPSRGAAMNAGQRAIGHTETIQDQMKENITADTSAPDSDFISSDEI
;
A
#
# COMPACT_ATOMS: atom_id res chain seq x y z
N MET A 1 7.25 -2.54 -48.06
CA MET A 1 6.07 -1.89 -47.46
C MET A 1 6.50 -1.34 -46.12
N SER A 2 6.18 -0.09 -45.82
CA SER A 2 6.29 0.39 -44.46
C SER A 2 5.29 -0.38 -43.57
N TRP A 3 5.56 -0.46 -42.28
CA TRP A 3 4.66 -1.14 -41.34
C TRP A 3 3.22 -0.59 -41.42
N HIS A 4 3.07 0.73 -41.67
CA HIS A 4 1.75 1.36 -41.83
C HIS A 4 0.99 0.83 -43.05
N GLU A 5 1.66 0.56 -44.18
CA GLU A 5 1.02 0.01 -45.38
C GLU A 5 0.52 -1.41 -45.15
N GLU A 6 1.30 -2.22 -44.43
CA GLU A 6 0.94 -3.60 -44.11
C GLU A 6 -0.22 -3.65 -43.11
N PHE A 7 -0.17 -2.85 -42.05
CA PHE A 7 -1.24 -2.73 -41.05
C PHE A 7 -2.55 -2.25 -41.67
N LEU A 8 -2.51 -1.16 -42.45
CA LEU A 8 -3.68 -0.65 -43.15
C LEU A 8 -4.21 -1.66 -44.17
N SER A 9 -3.35 -2.36 -44.91
CA SER A 9 -3.82 -3.38 -45.87
C SER A 9 -4.51 -4.58 -45.19
N LYS A 10 -4.05 -4.97 -43.99
CA LYS A 10 -4.63 -6.07 -43.21
C LYS A 10 -5.95 -5.67 -42.56
N ASN A 11 -6.07 -4.43 -42.09
CA ASN A 11 -7.28 -3.98 -41.39
C ASN A 11 -8.37 -3.43 -42.32
N VAL A 12 -8.01 -2.83 -43.46
CA VAL A 12 -8.96 -2.48 -44.53
C VAL A 12 -9.67 -3.73 -45.07
N LYS A 13 -8.97 -4.87 -45.17
CA LYS A 13 -9.57 -6.15 -45.59
C LYS A 13 -10.55 -6.75 -44.57
N LYS A 14 -10.47 -6.36 -43.29
CA LYS A 14 -11.31 -6.91 -42.23
C LYS A 14 -12.70 -6.24 -42.13
N ASN A 15 -12.96 -5.16 -42.86
CA ASN A 15 -14.27 -4.49 -42.95
C ASN A 15 -14.96 -4.25 -41.58
N LYS A 16 -14.18 -4.08 -40.50
CA LYS A 16 -14.71 -3.85 -39.16
C LYS A 16 -14.92 -2.34 -39.02
N ALA A 17 -16.16 -1.89 -39.18
CA ALA A 17 -16.51 -0.51 -38.89
C ALA A 17 -16.22 -0.25 -37.40
N ILE A 18 -15.44 0.78 -37.10
CA ILE A 18 -15.23 1.25 -35.72
C ILE A 18 -16.51 1.99 -35.34
N SER A 19 -17.44 1.30 -34.69
CA SER A 19 -18.74 1.87 -34.31
C SER A 19 -18.80 2.31 -32.85
N GLU A 20 -17.98 1.71 -31.98
CA GLU A 20 -18.02 1.95 -30.55
C GLU A 20 -16.63 2.21 -29.96
N MET A 21 -16.59 2.87 -28.79
CA MET A 21 -15.34 3.22 -28.11
C MET A 21 -14.51 2.00 -27.70
N LYS A 22 -15.16 0.84 -27.51
CA LYS A 22 -14.50 -0.45 -27.25
C LYS A 22 -13.70 -0.94 -28.46
N ASP A 23 -14.20 -0.73 -29.68
CA ASP A 23 -13.49 -1.08 -30.92
C ASP A 23 -12.21 -0.23 -31.07
N LEU A 24 -12.28 1.02 -30.63
CA LEU A 24 -11.13 1.93 -30.59
C LEU A 24 -10.07 1.47 -29.57
N PHE A 25 -10.47 1.07 -28.36
CA PHE A 25 -9.56 0.51 -27.35
C PHE A 25 -8.87 -0.77 -27.80
N GLN A 26 -9.59 -1.64 -28.50
CA GLN A 26 -9.01 -2.87 -29.04
C GLN A 26 -8.01 -2.59 -30.18
N LEU A 27 -8.29 -1.58 -31.01
CA LEU A 27 -7.33 -1.10 -32.01
C LEU A 27 -6.05 -0.53 -31.34
N PHE A 28 -6.18 0.18 -30.22
CA PHE A 28 -5.03 0.67 -29.45
C PHE A 28 -4.17 -0.45 -28.88
N GLU A 29 -4.78 -1.49 -28.31
CA GLU A 29 -4.02 -2.66 -27.81
C GLU A 29 -3.24 -3.34 -28.94
N GLU A 30 -3.86 -3.54 -30.11
CA GLU A 30 -3.20 -4.13 -31.28
C GLU A 30 -2.03 -3.26 -31.80
N VAL A 31 -2.19 -1.94 -31.81
CA VAL A 31 -1.13 -1.00 -32.22
C VAL A 31 0.00 -0.97 -31.18
N TYR A 32 -0.33 -0.99 -29.89
CA TYR A 32 0.64 -0.96 -28.80
C TYR A 32 1.51 -2.22 -28.77
N GLU A 33 0.92 -3.41 -28.86
CA GLU A 33 1.67 -4.68 -28.90
C GLU A 33 2.59 -4.76 -30.12
N SER A 34 2.16 -4.17 -31.24
CA SER A 34 2.93 -4.13 -32.48
C SER A 34 4.14 -3.18 -32.42
N LEU A 35 4.10 -2.10 -31.63
CA LEU A 35 5.12 -1.06 -31.61
C LEU A 35 6.16 -1.24 -30.49
N SER A 36 5.86 -2.06 -29.47
CA SER A 36 6.72 -2.35 -28.33
C SER A 36 8.20 -2.67 -28.69
N PRO A 37 8.52 -3.46 -29.73
CA PRO A 37 9.91 -3.82 -30.03
C PRO A 37 10.74 -2.71 -30.69
N SER A 38 10.10 -1.74 -31.37
CA SER A 38 10.79 -0.71 -32.17
C SER A 38 11.13 0.56 -31.38
N ILE A 39 10.52 0.73 -30.21
CA ILE A 39 10.63 1.96 -29.39
C ILE A 39 11.95 2.02 -28.58
N LEU A 40 12.70 0.92 -28.46
CA LEU A 40 13.89 0.80 -27.60
C LEU A 40 15.23 1.22 -28.27
N GLY A 41 15.23 1.88 -29.44
CA GLY A 41 16.46 2.26 -30.17
C GLY A 41 16.68 3.77 -30.40
N THR A 42 17.62 4.35 -29.63
CA THR A 42 18.56 5.48 -29.92
C THR A 42 18.12 6.95 -30.17
N SER A 43 18.72 7.83 -29.34
CA SER A 43 19.47 9.12 -29.55
C SER A 43 18.80 10.49 -29.83
N SER A 44 18.88 11.39 -28.81
CA SER A 44 19.55 12.72 -28.67
C SER A 44 19.53 13.86 -29.72
N SER A 45 19.17 15.09 -29.24
CA SER A 45 19.91 16.39 -29.26
C SER A 45 19.29 17.66 -29.91
N GLN A 46 19.03 18.64 -29.02
CA GLN A 46 19.27 20.12 -29.00
C GLN A 46 18.82 21.10 -30.13
N ASN A 47 18.17 22.22 -29.74
CA ASN A 47 18.74 23.59 -29.81
C ASN A 47 17.82 24.70 -29.23
N SER A 48 18.45 25.77 -28.71
CA SER A 48 17.93 26.91 -27.94
C SER A 48 17.65 28.18 -28.77
N LEU A 49 16.75 29.06 -28.32
CA LEU A 49 16.52 30.42 -28.84
C LEU A 49 16.40 31.46 -27.70
N GLU A 50 16.79 32.70 -28.03
CA GLU A 50 17.23 33.83 -27.19
C GLU A 50 16.13 34.64 -26.45
N GLU A 51 16.56 35.47 -25.48
CA GLU A 51 15.86 35.81 -24.24
C GLU A 51 15.39 37.29 -24.12
N ASP A 52 15.43 38.10 -25.18
CA ASP A 52 15.32 39.58 -25.02
C ASP A 52 14.00 40.26 -25.43
N ASP A 53 12.99 39.53 -25.94
CA ASP A 53 11.69 40.12 -26.33
C ASP A 53 10.61 40.11 -25.22
N TYR A 54 10.86 39.46 -24.07
CA TYR A 54 9.85 39.27 -23.01
C TYR A 54 9.74 40.42 -21.99
N LYS A 55 10.76 41.28 -21.87
CA LYS A 55 10.80 42.32 -20.82
C LYS A 55 9.84 43.49 -21.03
N ILE A 56 9.53 43.85 -22.28
CA ILE A 56 8.66 45.00 -22.59
C ILE A 56 7.18 44.61 -22.49
N LEU A 57 6.84 43.33 -22.72
CA LEU A 57 5.48 42.82 -22.51
C LEU A 57 5.15 42.67 -21.02
N ASP A 58 6.11 42.25 -20.19
CA ASP A 58 5.91 42.07 -18.75
C ASP A 58 5.64 43.39 -18.00
N GLU A 59 6.33 44.49 -18.34
CA GLU A 59 6.08 45.78 -17.69
C GLU A 59 4.72 46.41 -18.08
N MET A 60 4.24 46.16 -19.30
CA MET A 60 2.92 46.60 -19.75
C MET A 60 1.77 45.77 -19.16
N ILE A 61 1.99 44.48 -18.91
CA ILE A 61 0.98 43.59 -18.31
C ILE A 61 0.88 43.82 -16.80
N LEU A 62 2.00 44.05 -16.11
CA LEU A 62 2.02 44.25 -14.66
C LEU A 62 1.44 45.60 -14.21
N SER A 63 1.58 46.66 -15.02
CA SER A 63 0.99 47.97 -14.70
C SER A 63 -0.52 48.05 -14.97
N GLY A 64 -1.04 47.24 -15.90
CA GLY A 64 -2.47 47.18 -16.22
C GLY A 64 -3.31 46.35 -15.24
N ILE A 65 -2.72 45.35 -14.56
CA ILE A 65 -3.43 44.42 -13.67
C ILE A 65 -3.63 44.97 -12.26
N SER A 66 -2.76 45.88 -11.78
CA SER A 66 -2.81 46.42 -10.41
C SER A 66 -4.07 47.22 -10.07
N ASN A 67 -4.90 47.59 -11.05
CA ASN A 67 -6.14 48.37 -10.85
C ASN A 67 -7.44 47.55 -10.90
N LEU A 68 -7.37 46.21 -10.98
CA LEU A 68 -8.53 45.32 -11.09
C LEU A 68 -8.76 44.40 -9.87
N ILE A 69 -8.13 44.70 -8.74
CA ILE A 69 -8.12 43.83 -7.56
C ILE A 69 -9.34 44.09 -6.66
N THR A 70 -10.42 43.40 -7.00
CA THR A 70 -11.27 42.72 -5.99
C THR A 70 -10.94 41.21 -6.04
N GLU A 71 -9.67 40.86 -5.83
CA GLU A 71 -9.12 39.50 -5.99
C GLU A 71 -9.79 38.46 -5.08
N SER A 72 -10.27 38.84 -3.89
CA SER A 72 -10.83 37.88 -2.95
C SER A 72 -12.12 37.21 -3.45
N SER A 73 -12.98 37.93 -4.19
CA SER A 73 -14.25 37.38 -4.68
C SER A 73 -14.11 36.65 -6.03
N ILE A 74 -13.10 36.99 -6.83
CA ILE A 74 -12.80 36.32 -8.10
C ILE A 74 -12.03 35.02 -7.84
N GLN A 75 -11.02 35.03 -6.96
CA GLN A 75 -10.32 33.80 -6.56
C GLN A 75 -11.28 32.78 -5.90
N GLU A 76 -12.23 33.23 -5.07
CA GLU A 76 -13.22 32.32 -4.44
C GLU A 76 -14.23 31.73 -5.46
N LYS A 77 -14.56 32.46 -6.53
CA LYS A 77 -15.46 31.95 -7.59
C LYS A 77 -14.74 31.02 -8.57
N VAL A 78 -13.49 31.35 -8.93
CA VAL A 78 -12.64 30.52 -9.80
C VAL A 78 -12.34 29.18 -9.13
N THR A 79 -12.00 29.19 -7.85
CA THR A 79 -11.76 27.97 -7.05
C THR A 79 -13.01 27.10 -6.91
N LYS A 80 -14.20 27.67 -6.72
CA LYS A 80 -15.45 26.88 -6.67
C LYS A 80 -15.77 26.18 -8.00
N LYS A 81 -15.50 26.82 -9.14
CA LYS A 81 -15.71 26.22 -10.46
C LYS A 81 -14.69 25.10 -10.71
N GLN A 82 -13.41 25.36 -10.49
CA GLN A 82 -12.34 24.38 -10.63
C GLN A 82 -12.57 23.17 -9.72
N ARG A 83 -13.00 23.40 -8.47
CA ARG A 83 -13.33 22.33 -7.54
C ARG A 83 -14.46 21.43 -8.03
N LYS A 84 -15.54 21.99 -8.58
CA LYS A 84 -16.63 21.22 -9.18
C LYS A 84 -16.18 20.44 -10.43
N GLU A 85 -15.28 21.02 -11.22
CA GLU A 85 -14.69 20.34 -12.37
C GLU A 85 -13.80 19.17 -11.93
N ALA A 86 -12.96 19.36 -10.92
CA ALA A 86 -12.11 18.33 -10.32
C ALA A 86 -12.94 17.23 -9.65
N GLU A 87 -14.00 17.57 -8.94
CA GLU A 87 -14.93 16.61 -8.35
C GLU A 87 -15.61 15.77 -9.45
N LYS A 88 -16.09 16.42 -10.52
CA LYS A 88 -16.66 15.73 -11.67
C LYS A 88 -15.62 14.84 -12.37
N PHE A 89 -14.37 15.29 -12.44
CA PHE A 89 -13.27 14.52 -12.99
C PHE A 89 -12.98 13.27 -12.16
N ILE A 90 -12.83 13.39 -10.84
CA ILE A 90 -12.67 12.24 -9.93
C ILE A 90 -13.85 11.27 -10.09
N LEU A 91 -15.08 11.78 -10.14
CA LEU A 91 -16.29 10.98 -10.37
C LEU A 91 -16.33 10.27 -11.73
N SER A 92 -15.56 10.74 -12.70
CA SER A 92 -15.45 10.11 -14.01
C SER A 92 -14.35 9.04 -14.07
N LEU A 93 -13.45 9.01 -13.09
CA LEU A 93 -12.44 7.98 -12.97
C LEU A 93 -13.07 6.66 -12.50
N PRO A 94 -12.55 5.49 -12.93
CA PRO A 94 -12.99 4.22 -12.37
C PRO A 94 -12.75 4.17 -10.86
N SER A 95 -13.76 3.80 -10.08
CA SER A 95 -13.58 3.59 -8.64
C SER A 95 -13.07 2.18 -8.38
N PHE A 96 -12.03 2.07 -7.56
CA PHE A 96 -11.52 0.78 -7.08
C PHE A 96 -11.76 0.68 -5.58
N VAL A 97 -12.50 -0.34 -5.16
CA VAL A 97 -12.71 -0.66 -3.75
C VAL A 97 -11.67 -1.70 -3.36
N PRO A 98 -10.75 -1.40 -2.42
CA PRO A 98 -9.81 -2.39 -1.93
C PRO A 98 -10.50 -3.63 -1.37
N THR A 99 -9.95 -4.78 -1.68
CA THR A 99 -10.38 -6.08 -1.15
C THR A 99 -9.16 -6.85 -0.67
N GLU A 100 -9.37 -7.86 0.18
CA GLU A 100 -8.29 -8.78 0.60
C GLU A 100 -7.66 -9.50 -0.61
N ALA A 101 -8.39 -9.69 -1.71
CA ALA A 101 -7.86 -10.29 -2.94
C ALA A 101 -6.72 -9.48 -3.56
N TRP A 102 -6.61 -8.19 -3.23
CA TRP A 102 -5.46 -7.39 -3.65
C TRP A 102 -4.19 -7.89 -2.99
N GLY A 103 -4.23 -8.55 -1.83
CA GLY A 103 -3.06 -9.11 -1.16
C GLY A 103 -2.44 -10.31 -1.89
N ASP A 104 -3.16 -10.97 -2.80
CA ASP A 104 -2.70 -12.15 -3.52
C ASP A 104 -2.33 -11.81 -4.98
N PRO A 105 -1.02 -11.89 -5.35
CA PRO A 105 -0.52 -11.64 -6.70
C PRO A 105 -1.18 -12.47 -7.81
N THR A 106 -1.78 -13.61 -7.48
CA THR A 106 -2.35 -14.54 -8.46
C THR A 106 -3.74 -14.10 -8.95
N THR A 107 -4.43 -13.25 -8.19
CA THR A 107 -5.82 -12.86 -8.47
C THR A 107 -5.94 -11.91 -9.67
N ALA A 108 -7.11 -11.91 -10.32
CA ALA A 108 -7.40 -11.01 -11.43
C ALA A 108 -7.46 -9.53 -10.99
N ASP A 109 -8.01 -9.29 -9.80
CA ASP A 109 -8.10 -7.96 -9.19
C ASP A 109 -6.69 -7.38 -8.98
N ARG A 110 -5.79 -8.17 -8.38
CA ARG A 110 -4.40 -7.75 -8.16
C ARG A 110 -3.67 -7.44 -9.46
N LYS A 111 -3.85 -8.25 -10.52
CA LYS A 111 -3.25 -7.97 -11.85
C LYS A 111 -3.73 -6.65 -12.45
N THR A 112 -5.00 -6.32 -12.27
CA THR A 112 -5.58 -5.05 -12.75
C THR A 112 -4.99 -3.88 -11.98
N ILE A 113 -4.96 -3.99 -10.65
CA ILE A 113 -4.47 -2.96 -9.74
C ILE A 113 -2.96 -2.75 -9.87
N ASN A 114 -2.17 -3.80 -10.08
CA ASN A 114 -0.73 -3.70 -10.32
C ASN A 114 -0.39 -2.77 -11.49
N ARG A 115 -1.24 -2.67 -12.52
CA ARG A 115 -1.02 -1.72 -13.63
C ARG A 115 -1.12 -0.26 -13.19
N ILE A 116 -1.92 0.03 -12.18
CA ILE A 116 -2.08 1.36 -11.58
C ILE A 116 -0.90 1.65 -10.66
N PHE A 117 -0.57 0.70 -9.77
CA PHE A 117 0.51 0.86 -8.80
C PHE A 117 1.91 0.83 -9.44
N ALA A 118 2.10 0.15 -10.58
CA ALA A 118 3.36 0.13 -11.32
C ALA A 118 3.79 1.50 -11.85
N VAL A 119 2.86 2.46 -11.99
CA VAL A 119 3.18 3.83 -12.42
C VAL A 119 3.82 4.63 -11.29
N MET A 120 3.73 4.15 -10.04
CA MET A 120 4.27 4.85 -8.89
C MET A 120 5.78 4.66 -8.77
N GLY A 121 6.50 5.78 -8.65
CA GLY A 121 7.95 5.79 -8.38
C GLY A 121 8.29 5.40 -6.95
N GLY A 122 9.48 5.78 -6.48
CA GLY A 122 9.89 5.61 -5.09
C GLY A 122 10.63 4.29 -4.78
N GLY A 123 11.11 3.55 -5.78
CA GLY A 123 12.01 2.40 -5.55
C GLY A 123 11.48 1.30 -4.61
N ARG A 124 12.41 0.52 -4.02
CA ARG A 124 12.15 -0.62 -3.11
C ARG A 124 12.15 -0.21 -1.63
N SER A 125 11.40 0.83 -1.27
CA SER A 125 11.24 1.24 0.13
C SER A 125 9.82 1.69 0.43
N VAL A 126 9.29 1.25 1.58
CA VAL A 126 7.97 1.69 2.07
C VAL A 126 7.94 3.21 2.21
N GLN A 127 8.99 3.78 2.78
CA GLN A 127 9.16 5.22 2.95
C GLN A 127 9.06 5.94 1.61
N LYS A 128 9.90 5.59 0.64
CA LYS A 128 9.96 6.27 -0.66
C LYS A 128 8.66 6.12 -1.47
N LYS A 129 7.96 4.98 -1.34
CA LYS A 129 6.62 4.78 -1.93
C LYS A 129 5.58 5.72 -1.31
N LEU A 130 5.61 5.90 0.01
CA LEU A 130 4.73 6.83 0.71
C LEU A 130 5.09 8.30 0.45
N GLU A 131 6.37 8.63 0.38
CA GLU A 131 6.86 9.96 -0.01
C GLU A 131 6.41 10.31 -1.44
N PHE A 132 6.41 9.34 -2.36
CA PHE A 132 5.85 9.55 -3.70
C PHE A 132 4.36 9.95 -3.64
N LEU A 133 3.56 9.26 -2.83
CA LEU A 133 2.15 9.60 -2.63
C LEU A 133 1.97 10.96 -1.95
N GLN A 134 2.83 11.31 -1.00
CA GLN A 134 2.79 12.63 -0.34
C GLN A 134 3.21 13.75 -1.28
N ARG A 135 4.14 13.48 -2.20
CA ARG A 135 4.57 14.46 -3.17
C ARG A 135 3.40 14.94 -4.03
N ILE A 136 2.45 14.07 -4.39
CA ILE A 136 1.29 14.52 -5.17
C ILE A 136 0.39 15.50 -4.40
N THR A 137 0.39 15.44 -3.08
CA THR A 137 -0.41 16.32 -2.23
C THR A 137 0.28 17.65 -1.94
N SER A 138 1.53 17.81 -2.37
CA SER A 138 2.25 19.07 -2.26
C SER A 138 1.93 20.00 -3.45
N PRO A 139 1.64 21.30 -3.20
CA PRO A 139 1.51 22.30 -4.26
C PRO A 139 2.80 22.49 -5.08
N THR A 140 3.95 22.11 -4.53
CA THR A 140 5.26 22.22 -5.22
C THR A 140 5.65 20.94 -5.96
N SER A 141 4.68 20.03 -6.15
CA SER A 141 4.91 18.76 -6.85
C SER A 141 5.34 18.99 -8.29
N LYS A 142 6.41 18.30 -8.70
CA LYS A 142 6.88 18.25 -10.09
C LYS A 142 6.27 17.07 -10.87
N ILE A 143 5.18 16.48 -10.38
CA ILE A 143 4.52 15.35 -11.06
C ILE A 143 3.70 15.92 -12.22
N GLU A 144 4.32 15.99 -13.40
CA GLU A 144 3.68 16.53 -14.61
C GLU A 144 2.99 15.45 -15.47
N SER A 145 3.30 14.17 -15.24
CA SER A 145 2.70 13.07 -16.00
C SER A 145 1.22 12.90 -15.65
N PRO A 146 0.28 13.08 -16.61
CA PRO A 146 -1.14 12.89 -16.35
C PRO A 146 -1.46 11.48 -15.88
N ARG A 147 -0.72 10.48 -16.36
CA ARG A 147 -0.89 9.07 -15.96
C ARG A 147 -0.56 8.88 -14.49
N ARG A 148 0.55 9.46 -14.00
CA ARG A 148 0.93 9.40 -12.58
C ARG A 148 -0.05 10.16 -11.70
N VAL A 149 -0.55 11.30 -12.16
CA VAL A 149 -1.58 12.07 -11.44
C VAL A 149 -2.84 11.21 -11.28
N ILE A 150 -3.36 10.65 -12.37
CA ILE A 150 -4.57 9.81 -12.33
C ILE A 150 -4.35 8.58 -11.45
N ALA A 151 -3.23 7.87 -11.62
CA ALA A 151 -2.93 6.68 -10.82
C ALA A 151 -2.88 7.01 -9.31
N SER A 152 -2.23 8.12 -8.95
CA SER A 152 -2.16 8.55 -7.55
C SER A 152 -3.52 8.96 -6.99
N LEU A 153 -4.36 9.66 -7.77
CA LEU A 153 -5.73 9.98 -7.36
C LEU A 153 -6.56 8.72 -7.14
N LEU A 154 -6.44 7.72 -8.02
CA LEU A 154 -7.11 6.43 -7.87
C LEU A 154 -6.66 5.70 -6.60
N ILE A 155 -5.36 5.73 -6.30
CA ILE A 155 -4.78 5.10 -5.10
C ILE A 155 -5.25 5.81 -3.83
N LEU A 156 -5.28 7.14 -3.83
CA LEU A 156 -5.79 7.93 -2.71
C LEU A 156 -7.30 7.72 -2.50
N GLU A 157 -8.09 7.63 -3.58
CA GLU A 157 -9.53 7.33 -3.48
C GLU A 157 -9.76 5.92 -2.92
N ALA A 158 -8.98 4.94 -3.37
CA ALA A 158 -9.02 3.58 -2.84
C ALA A 158 -8.67 3.55 -1.33
N LEU A 159 -7.65 4.31 -0.91
CA LEU A 159 -7.28 4.46 0.49
C LEU A 159 -8.39 5.13 1.31
N SER A 160 -9.01 6.20 0.80
CA SER A 160 -10.15 6.86 1.42
C SER A 160 -11.32 5.90 1.63
N ALA A 161 -11.69 5.14 0.58
CA ALA A 161 -12.73 4.13 0.67
C ALA A 161 -12.40 3.09 1.76
N LEU A 162 -11.14 2.64 1.84
CA LEU A 162 -10.70 1.72 2.88
C LEU A 162 -10.94 2.25 4.29
N ILE A 163 -10.61 3.53 4.52
CA ILE A 163 -10.69 4.15 5.84
C ILE A 163 -12.13 4.29 6.33
N TYR A 164 -13.03 4.63 5.41
CA TYR A 164 -14.42 4.98 5.71
C TYR A 164 -15.38 3.79 5.58
N SER A 165 -15.11 2.82 4.70
CA SER A 165 -16.02 1.70 4.45
C SER A 165 -15.81 0.51 5.41
N PHE A 166 -14.66 0.42 6.07
CA PHE A 166 -14.34 -0.72 6.94
C PHE A 166 -14.23 -0.32 8.41
N ASN A 167 -14.81 -1.15 9.28
CA ASN A 167 -14.61 -1.05 10.72
C ASN A 167 -13.16 -1.42 11.08
N GLU A 168 -12.67 -1.09 12.27
CA GLU A 168 -11.27 -1.29 12.65
C GLU A 168 -10.77 -2.75 12.48
N ALA A 169 -11.64 -3.74 12.69
CA ALA A 169 -11.28 -5.16 12.60
C ALA A 169 -11.17 -5.65 11.15
N SER A 170 -12.11 -5.27 10.27
CA SER A 170 -12.07 -5.65 8.85
C SER A 170 -11.12 -4.78 8.03
N ALA A 171 -10.91 -3.53 8.45
CA ALA A 171 -10.01 -2.61 7.78
C ALA A 171 -8.56 -3.09 7.82
N GLY A 172 -8.15 -3.85 8.84
CA GLY A 172 -6.81 -4.43 8.93
C GLY A 172 -6.47 -5.28 7.70
N PHE A 173 -7.20 -6.37 7.48
CA PHE A 173 -6.94 -7.31 6.38
C PHE A 173 -7.02 -6.67 4.99
N VAL A 174 -7.97 -5.76 4.79
CA VAL A 174 -8.10 -5.03 3.52
C VAL A 174 -6.94 -4.05 3.35
N PHE A 175 -6.45 -3.43 4.44
CA PHE A 175 -5.31 -2.51 4.41
C PHE A 175 -4.00 -3.24 4.16
N GLU A 176 -3.86 -4.45 4.68
CA GLU A 176 -2.75 -5.34 4.35
C GLU A 176 -2.73 -5.64 2.85
N GLY A 177 -3.88 -6.00 2.25
CA GLY A 177 -3.98 -6.24 0.82
C GLY A 177 -3.67 -5.00 -0.03
N TRP A 178 -4.16 -3.83 0.39
CA TRP A 178 -3.85 -2.54 -0.26
C TRP A 178 -2.37 -2.19 -0.16
N LEU A 179 -1.75 -2.35 1.02
CA LEU A 179 -0.34 -2.04 1.23
C LEU A 179 0.57 -3.05 0.52
N ALA A 180 0.18 -4.32 0.47
CA ALA A 180 0.85 -5.33 -0.34
C ALA A 180 0.84 -4.92 -1.82
N ALA A 181 -0.27 -4.38 -2.33
CA ALA A 181 -0.37 -3.85 -3.70
C ALA A 181 0.54 -2.65 -3.94
N LEU A 182 0.58 -1.74 -2.96
CA LEU A 182 1.49 -0.60 -2.99
C LEU A 182 2.95 -1.00 -3.08
N LEU A 183 3.34 -2.04 -2.34
CA LEU A 183 4.72 -2.47 -2.18
C LEU A 183 5.13 -3.58 -3.15
N GLN A 184 4.28 -3.95 -4.12
CA GLN A 184 4.51 -5.08 -5.03
C GLN A 184 4.90 -6.36 -4.25
N GLY A 185 4.21 -6.54 -3.12
CA GLY A 185 4.38 -7.65 -2.20
C GLY A 185 3.15 -8.55 -2.17
N ARG A 186 3.16 -9.50 -1.23
CA ARG A 186 2.03 -10.41 -0.96
C ARG A 186 1.59 -10.30 0.49
N GLN A 187 0.31 -10.50 0.73
CA GLN A 187 -0.25 -10.62 2.07
C GLN A 187 0.03 -12.01 2.65
N GLU A 188 0.38 -12.08 3.92
CA GLU A 188 0.60 -13.32 4.66
C GLU A 188 -0.66 -13.65 5.48
N ALA A 189 -1.58 -14.36 4.83
CA ALA A 189 -2.85 -14.78 5.43
C ALA A 189 -2.85 -16.23 5.92
N GLU A 190 -1.85 -17.02 5.52
CA GLU A 190 -1.79 -18.46 5.79
C GLU A 190 -1.12 -18.76 7.13
N ARG A 191 -1.46 -19.91 7.71
CA ARG A 191 -0.77 -20.40 8.92
C ARG A 191 0.59 -20.92 8.49
N SER A 192 1.62 -20.58 9.27
CA SER A 192 2.94 -21.19 9.16
C SER A 192 2.86 -22.71 9.36
N ASP A 193 3.90 -23.42 8.94
CA ASP A 193 4.07 -24.87 9.19
C ASP A 193 3.99 -25.22 10.68
N LYS A 194 4.25 -24.24 11.56
CA LYS A 194 4.15 -24.35 13.03
C LYS A 194 2.72 -24.23 13.55
N GLY A 195 1.73 -24.10 12.67
CA GLY A 195 0.29 -24.01 12.97
C GLY A 195 -0.18 -22.65 13.51
N ASN A 196 0.72 -21.69 13.65
CA ASN A 196 0.43 -20.32 14.09
C ASN A 196 0.36 -19.37 12.89
N LEU A 197 -0.44 -18.31 13.03
CA LEU A 197 -0.38 -17.21 12.07
C LEU A 197 0.91 -16.42 12.29
N PRO A 198 1.62 -16.03 11.21
CA PRO A 198 2.82 -15.21 11.30
C PRO A 198 2.58 -13.87 12.01
N ILE A 199 3.64 -13.22 12.50
CA ILE A 199 3.55 -11.85 13.06
C ILE A 199 3.47 -10.80 11.96
N GLN A 200 4.14 -11.07 10.83
CA GLN A 200 4.07 -10.26 9.63
C GLN A 200 2.71 -10.44 8.97
N ASP A 201 2.16 -9.33 8.48
CA ASP A 201 0.89 -9.30 7.79
C ASP A 201 1.10 -9.29 6.26
N LEU A 202 2.29 -8.86 5.80
CA LEU A 202 2.69 -8.93 4.39
C LEU A 202 4.21 -9.05 4.24
N ILE A 203 4.64 -9.52 3.07
CA ILE A 203 6.04 -9.48 2.63
C ILE A 203 6.13 -8.48 1.48
N ALA A 204 6.76 -7.34 1.74
CA ALA A 204 6.95 -6.29 0.75
C ALA A 204 7.95 -6.73 -0.33
N PHE A 205 7.76 -6.25 -1.56
CA PHE A 205 8.64 -6.49 -2.71
C PHE A 205 8.83 -7.96 -3.12
N SER A 206 7.96 -8.87 -2.67
CA SER A 206 8.03 -10.29 -2.99
C SER A 206 7.74 -10.63 -4.45
N GLU A 207 7.15 -9.73 -5.23
CA GLU A 207 6.93 -9.91 -6.67
C GLU A 207 8.15 -9.50 -7.51
N LEU A 208 9.18 -8.91 -6.90
CA LEU A 208 10.41 -8.57 -7.59
C LEU A 208 11.28 -9.82 -7.76
N LYS A 209 11.93 -9.96 -8.91
CA LYS A 209 12.70 -11.16 -9.32
C LYS A 209 13.90 -11.50 -8.43
N ASP A 210 14.16 -10.71 -7.40
CA ASP A 210 15.31 -10.81 -6.54
C ASP A 210 14.85 -10.88 -5.08
N ASP A 211 15.05 -12.07 -4.50
CA ASP A 211 14.64 -12.43 -3.14
C ASP A 211 15.43 -11.68 -2.07
N SER A 212 16.56 -11.03 -2.41
CA SER A 212 17.43 -10.34 -1.44
C SER A 212 16.85 -9.05 -0.85
N GLY A 213 15.68 -8.58 -1.34
CA GLY A 213 15.04 -7.36 -0.86
C GLY A 213 13.60 -7.54 -0.38
N GLN A 214 13.21 -8.74 0.06
CA GLN A 214 11.92 -8.99 0.69
C GLN A 214 11.93 -8.47 2.13
N VAL A 215 10.95 -7.63 2.50
CA VAL A 215 10.86 -7.05 3.85
C VAL A 215 9.60 -7.56 4.55
N PRO A 216 9.71 -8.27 5.69
CA PRO A 216 8.56 -8.67 6.47
C PRO A 216 7.97 -7.46 7.20
N VAL A 217 6.69 -7.19 6.96
CA VAL A 217 6.00 -6.02 7.51
C VAL A 217 4.84 -6.49 8.37
N SER A 218 4.84 -6.09 9.65
CA SER A 218 3.64 -6.12 10.49
C SER A 218 2.93 -4.77 10.41
N LEU A 219 1.64 -4.79 10.10
CA LEU A 219 0.83 -3.61 9.85
C LEU A 219 -0.17 -3.43 10.98
N LYS A 220 -0.28 -2.21 11.50
CA LYS A 220 -1.31 -1.86 12.49
C LYS A 220 -2.05 -0.61 12.04
N LEU A 221 -3.36 -0.75 11.81
CA LEU A 221 -4.26 0.37 11.57
C LEU A 221 -4.96 0.73 12.88
N LEU A 222 -4.60 1.87 13.47
CA LEU A 222 -4.94 2.23 14.84
C LEU A 222 -5.58 3.61 14.93
N SER A 223 -6.30 3.85 16.01
CA SER A 223 -6.62 5.21 16.46
C SER A 223 -5.37 5.83 17.15
N PRO A 224 -5.27 7.16 17.28
CA PRO A 224 -4.04 7.83 17.76
C PRO A 224 -3.56 7.35 19.14
N ASP A 225 -4.48 7.07 20.05
CA ASP A 225 -4.20 6.63 21.42
C ASP A 225 -4.17 5.09 21.58
N THR A 226 -4.47 4.34 20.52
CA THR A 226 -4.47 2.87 20.59
C THR A 226 -3.04 2.34 20.65
N HIS A 227 -2.84 1.34 21.50
CA HIS A 227 -1.54 0.73 21.72
C HIS A 227 -1.19 -0.18 20.54
N VAL A 228 0.10 -0.30 20.26
CA VAL A 228 0.61 -1.34 19.36
C VAL A 228 0.65 -2.64 20.15
N GLU A 229 0.04 -3.70 19.62
CA GLU A 229 -0.01 -5.01 20.26
C GLU A 229 0.30 -6.14 19.29
N GLY A 230 0.72 -7.28 19.84
CA GLY A 230 1.04 -8.48 19.07
C GLY A 230 1.21 -9.72 19.93
N SER A 231 1.31 -10.87 19.28
CA SER A 231 1.67 -12.13 19.94
C SER A 231 3.16 -12.11 20.27
N PHE A 232 3.50 -12.32 21.54
CA PHE A 232 4.89 -12.41 21.99
C PHE A 232 5.57 -13.63 21.37
N THR A 233 4.89 -14.77 21.36
CA THR A 233 5.41 -15.98 20.70
C THR A 233 5.73 -15.71 19.24
N ASN A 234 4.79 -15.15 18.47
CA ASN A 234 5.00 -14.98 17.04
C ASN A 234 6.13 -13.98 16.77
N LEU A 235 6.31 -12.99 17.65
CA LEU A 235 7.45 -12.09 17.58
C LEU A 235 8.77 -12.84 17.84
N ILE A 236 8.83 -13.70 18.87
CA ILE A 236 10.02 -14.52 19.14
C ILE A 236 10.34 -15.46 17.98
N ASP A 237 9.34 -16.19 17.48
CA ASP A 237 9.47 -17.08 16.33
C ASP A 237 9.98 -16.28 15.11
N ALA A 238 9.42 -15.09 14.84
CA ALA A 238 9.88 -14.26 13.73
C ALA A 238 11.33 -13.78 13.88
N LEU A 239 11.72 -13.30 15.06
CA LEU A 239 13.05 -12.73 15.26
C LEU A 239 14.16 -13.77 15.29
N PHE A 240 13.90 -14.95 15.85
CA PHE A 240 14.93 -15.93 16.18
C PHE A 240 14.87 -17.23 15.38
N ASP A 241 13.82 -17.40 14.57
CA ASP A 241 13.59 -18.62 13.80
C ASP A 241 13.28 -18.25 12.33
N ASP A 242 12.11 -17.66 12.06
CA ASP A 242 11.65 -17.44 10.68
C ASP A 242 12.50 -16.43 9.89
N TYR A 243 13.07 -15.43 10.58
CA TYR A 243 13.92 -14.39 9.98
C TYR A 243 15.33 -14.33 10.55
N ALA A 244 15.80 -15.37 11.26
CA ALA A 244 17.14 -15.39 11.84
C ALA A 244 18.22 -15.11 10.78
N ASP A 245 18.12 -15.75 9.62
CA ASP A 245 19.07 -15.59 8.51
C ASP A 245 18.95 -14.25 7.77
N LYS A 246 17.85 -13.50 7.99
CA LYS A 246 17.59 -12.18 7.41
C LYS A 246 17.84 -11.04 8.39
N GLY A 247 18.69 -11.28 9.40
CA GLY A 247 19.03 -10.29 10.43
C GLY A 247 18.05 -10.21 11.60
N GLY A 248 17.06 -11.11 11.66
CA GLY A 248 16.14 -11.25 12.78
C GLY A 248 15.40 -9.97 13.12
N ALA A 249 14.74 -9.38 12.12
CA ALA A 249 14.04 -8.11 12.24
C ALA A 249 12.63 -8.18 11.63
N VAL A 250 11.71 -7.44 12.24
CA VAL A 250 10.34 -7.24 11.74
C VAL A 250 10.07 -5.74 11.70
N ASN A 251 9.66 -5.24 10.53
CA ASN A 251 9.30 -3.84 10.35
C ASN A 251 7.83 -3.63 10.77
N TYR A 252 7.60 -2.80 11.77
CA TYR A 252 6.25 -2.42 12.19
C TYR A 252 5.86 -1.14 11.47
N VAL A 253 4.84 -1.20 10.60
CA VAL A 253 4.21 -0.05 10.00
C VAL A 253 2.92 0.25 10.76
N VAL A 254 2.84 1.42 11.38
CA VAL A 254 1.68 1.86 12.15
C VAL A 254 1.01 3.01 11.42
N ALA A 255 -0.22 2.78 10.97
CA ALA A 255 -1.08 3.78 10.36
C ALA A 255 -2.09 4.28 11.39
N ARG A 256 -2.02 5.55 11.76
CA ARG A 256 -2.91 6.18 12.74
C ARG A 256 -3.95 7.06 12.05
N LYS A 257 -5.23 6.78 12.33
CA LYS A 257 -6.36 7.57 11.83
C LYS A 257 -6.50 8.87 12.63
N ASN A 258 -6.02 9.98 12.07
CA ASN A 258 -6.20 11.30 12.67
C ASN A 258 -7.62 11.80 12.37
N SER A 259 -8.39 12.04 13.43
CA SER A 259 -9.77 12.48 13.30
C SER A 259 -9.98 13.85 13.92
N SER A 260 -10.78 14.70 13.28
CA SER A 260 -11.29 15.93 13.89
C SER A 260 -12.78 15.81 14.19
N ALA A 261 -13.20 16.54 15.24
CA ALA A 261 -14.61 16.73 15.52
C ALA A 261 -15.17 17.80 14.55
N LYS A 262 -16.07 17.41 13.64
CA LYS A 262 -16.82 18.40 12.85
C LYS A 262 -17.90 19.06 13.71
N LYS A 263 -18.29 20.29 13.32
CA LYS A 263 -19.47 20.97 13.87
C LYS A 263 -20.68 20.03 13.76
N GLY A 264 -21.25 19.67 14.91
CA GLY A 264 -22.35 18.69 15.00
C GLY A 264 -21.97 17.33 15.61
N GLY A 265 -20.72 17.15 16.05
CA GLY A 265 -20.31 15.97 16.81
C GLY A 265 -19.99 14.72 15.97
N LYS A 266 -20.13 14.78 14.64
CA LYS A 266 -19.66 13.73 13.73
C LYS A 266 -18.14 13.78 13.69
N VAL A 267 -17.49 12.69 14.08
CA VAL A 267 -16.04 12.51 13.96
C VAL A 267 -15.74 12.12 12.51
N THR A 268 -14.81 12.82 11.86
CA THR A 268 -14.33 12.46 10.52
C THR A 268 -12.84 12.24 10.54
N VAL A 269 -12.37 11.21 9.83
CA VAL A 269 -10.95 10.94 9.67
C VAL A 269 -10.40 11.89 8.61
N ASP A 270 -9.55 12.82 9.01
CA ASP A 270 -8.99 13.80 8.08
C ASP A 270 -7.73 13.27 7.40
N SER A 271 -6.91 12.49 8.10
CA SER A 271 -5.67 11.97 7.54
C SER A 271 -5.24 10.66 8.19
N ILE A 272 -4.34 9.94 7.52
CA ILE A 272 -3.58 8.86 8.13
C ILE A 272 -2.14 9.33 8.30
N SER A 273 -1.63 9.31 9.53
CA SER A 273 -0.18 9.37 9.76
C SER A 273 0.40 7.98 9.76
N ILE A 274 1.47 7.77 9.01
CA ILE A 274 2.16 6.50 8.90
C ILE A 274 3.54 6.65 9.52
N GLU A 275 3.84 5.82 10.50
CA GLU A 275 5.12 5.71 11.15
C GLU A 275 5.62 4.27 11.06
N SER A 276 6.94 4.08 11.10
CA SER A 276 7.53 2.75 11.18
C SER A 276 8.66 2.67 12.19
N PHE A 277 8.86 1.48 12.73
CA PHE A 277 10.03 1.15 13.54
C PHE A 277 10.33 -0.34 13.44
N ASP A 278 11.59 -0.71 13.62
CA ASP A 278 12.00 -2.11 13.60
C ASP A 278 12.09 -2.68 15.01
N ILE A 279 11.56 -3.89 15.19
CA ILE A 279 11.93 -4.74 16.32
C ILE A 279 12.90 -5.79 15.77
N ASN A 280 14.07 -5.90 16.38
CA ASN A 280 15.11 -6.85 16.00
C ASN A 280 15.71 -7.54 17.24
N GLN A 281 16.53 -8.57 17.02
CA GLN A 281 17.17 -9.32 18.11
C GLN A 281 17.96 -8.43 19.09
N ARG A 282 18.55 -7.32 18.62
CA ARG A 282 19.39 -6.42 19.43
C ARG A 282 18.57 -5.51 20.33
N ASN A 283 17.47 -4.95 19.83
CA ASN A 283 16.65 -4.00 20.59
C ASN A 283 15.51 -4.65 21.38
N PHE A 284 15.18 -5.90 21.07
CA PHE A 284 14.07 -6.62 21.68
C PHE A 284 14.14 -6.62 23.22
N ILE A 285 15.30 -6.99 23.79
CA ILE A 285 15.46 -7.06 25.26
C ILE A 285 15.25 -5.67 25.89
N ASP A 286 15.84 -4.63 25.30
CA ASP A 286 15.72 -3.26 25.81
C ASP A 286 14.27 -2.74 25.69
N LEU A 287 13.59 -3.07 24.59
CA LEU A 287 12.18 -2.75 24.40
C LEU A 287 11.31 -3.35 25.51
N PHE A 288 11.46 -4.64 25.84
CA PHE A 288 10.63 -5.29 26.86
C PHE A 288 10.99 -4.87 28.30
N THR A 289 12.26 -4.57 28.57
CA THR A 289 12.69 -4.10 29.91
C THR A 289 12.25 -2.67 30.17
N LEU A 290 12.34 -1.79 29.18
CA LEU A 290 11.98 -0.37 29.33
C LEU A 290 10.48 -0.10 29.27
N THR A 291 9.70 -0.99 28.63
CA THR A 291 8.23 -0.86 28.57
C THR A 291 7.51 -1.52 29.74
N SER A 292 8.09 -2.55 30.35
CA SER A 292 7.54 -3.23 31.52
C SER A 292 7.66 -2.41 32.81
N GLY A 293 8.66 -1.53 32.88
CA GLY A 293 8.73 -0.48 33.89
C GLY A 293 7.54 0.47 33.74
N LYS A 294 6.73 0.63 34.79
CA LYS A 294 5.81 1.77 34.85
C LYS A 294 6.65 3.02 34.56
N ILE A 295 6.30 3.78 33.53
CA ILE A 295 6.78 5.16 33.37
C ILE A 295 6.17 5.92 34.56
N ILE A 296 6.83 5.86 35.72
CA ILE A 296 6.40 6.53 36.93
C ILE A 296 6.79 7.99 36.75
N ASP A 297 5.89 8.76 36.15
CA ASP A 297 5.88 10.20 36.42
C ASP A 297 5.71 10.36 37.94
N LYS A 298 6.70 11.00 38.59
CA LYS A 298 6.72 11.23 40.04
C LYS A 298 5.43 11.91 40.52
N LYS A 299 4.75 12.68 39.67
CA LYS A 299 3.48 13.35 40.00
C LYS A 299 2.27 12.42 40.07
N THR A 300 2.31 11.26 39.41
CA THR A 300 1.17 10.32 39.35
C THR A 300 1.17 9.35 40.52
N ARG A 301 2.33 9.16 41.19
CA ARG A 301 2.50 8.24 42.32
C ARG A 301 1.64 8.59 43.56
N GLU A 302 1.25 9.85 43.72
CA GLU A 302 0.36 10.29 44.82
C GLU A 302 -1.14 10.03 44.52
N LYS A 303 -1.53 9.97 43.23
CA LYS A 303 -2.94 9.75 42.85
C LYS A 303 -3.28 8.27 42.64
N SER A 304 -2.33 7.45 42.19
CA SER A 304 -2.57 6.02 41.89
C SER A 304 -2.70 5.11 43.12
N ALA A 305 -2.44 5.60 44.33
CA ALA A 305 -2.58 4.80 45.56
C ALA A 305 -4.05 4.43 45.89
N LYS A 306 -5.05 5.05 45.23
CA LYS A 306 -6.48 4.84 45.52
C LYS A 306 -7.29 4.08 44.46
N GLN A 307 -6.71 3.67 43.32
CA GLN A 307 -7.45 2.98 42.26
C GLN A 307 -6.72 1.70 41.81
N LYS A 308 -7.02 0.58 42.50
CA LYS A 308 -6.72 -0.77 42.05
C LYS A 308 -8.04 -1.51 41.84
N LYS A 309 -8.56 -1.50 40.62
CA LYS A 309 -9.56 -2.45 40.09
C LYS A 309 -9.69 -2.17 38.59
N HIS A 310 -8.81 -2.77 37.79
CA HIS A 310 -9.07 -3.35 36.48
C HIS A 310 -7.81 -4.07 36.01
N GLY A 311 -7.97 -5.32 35.59
CA GLY A 311 -6.88 -6.24 35.30
C GLY A 311 -6.16 -5.89 34.00
N LEU A 312 -4.96 -5.33 34.12
CA LEU A 312 -3.90 -5.55 33.14
C LEU A 312 -3.09 -6.75 33.61
N SER A 313 -3.01 -7.78 32.77
CA SER A 313 -2.06 -8.88 32.91
C SER A 313 -0.64 -8.31 32.81
N GLN A 314 0.01 -8.07 33.95
CA GLN A 314 1.43 -7.74 33.99
C GLN A 314 2.23 -9.01 33.67
N PHE A 315 3.19 -8.91 32.76
CA PHE A 315 4.13 -9.99 32.48
C PHE A 315 4.83 -10.40 33.79
N THR A 316 4.50 -11.57 34.33
CA THR A 316 5.02 -12.03 35.63
C THR A 316 5.84 -13.29 35.38
N PHE A 317 7.17 -13.18 35.44
CA PHE A 317 8.07 -14.34 35.41
C PHE A 317 7.93 -15.10 36.73
N LYS A 318 7.41 -16.33 36.69
CA LYS A 318 7.26 -17.16 37.89
C LYS A 318 8.63 -17.56 38.43
N SER A 319 8.77 -17.75 39.73
CA SER A 319 9.97 -18.34 40.38
C SER A 319 10.39 -19.68 39.77
N GLU A 320 9.45 -20.42 39.16
CA GLU A 320 9.69 -21.64 38.39
C GLU A 320 10.64 -21.45 37.18
N PHE A 321 10.74 -20.23 36.65
CA PHE A 321 11.65 -19.89 35.56
C PHE A 321 13.13 -20.00 35.99
N ARG A 322 13.46 -19.52 37.20
CA ARG A 322 14.77 -19.65 37.82
C ARG A 322 15.17 -21.12 37.92
N ASP A 323 14.31 -21.94 38.52
CA ASP A 323 14.61 -23.35 38.77
C ASP A 323 14.78 -24.14 37.46
N ARG A 324 14.07 -23.73 36.39
CA ARG A 324 14.19 -24.34 35.07
C ARG A 324 15.44 -23.92 34.31
N ILE A 325 15.83 -22.64 34.34
CA ILE A 325 17.11 -22.20 33.76
C ILE A 325 18.26 -22.89 34.46
N LEU A 326 18.25 -22.94 35.79
CA LEU A 326 19.31 -23.60 36.57
C LEU A 326 19.36 -25.11 36.32
N ALA A 327 18.22 -25.75 36.02
CA ALA A 327 18.16 -27.16 35.67
C ALA A 327 18.62 -27.44 34.22
N SER A 328 18.27 -26.57 33.27
CA SER A 328 18.62 -26.72 31.86
C SER A 328 20.05 -26.26 31.54
N PHE A 329 20.61 -25.34 32.34
CA PHE A 329 21.91 -24.70 32.11
C PHE A 329 22.72 -24.62 33.43
N PRO A 330 23.23 -25.76 33.94
CA PRO A 330 23.95 -25.83 35.21
C PRO A 330 25.19 -24.93 35.28
N GLU A 331 25.81 -24.62 34.14
CA GLU A 331 26.95 -23.72 34.00
C GLU A 331 26.61 -22.25 34.31
N LEU A 332 25.33 -21.87 34.19
CA LEU A 332 24.85 -20.53 34.57
C LEU A 332 24.62 -20.40 36.08
N VAL A 333 24.57 -21.51 36.83
CA VAL A 333 24.33 -21.53 38.29
C VAL A 333 25.29 -20.60 39.03
N GLY A 334 26.59 -20.66 38.73
CA GLY A 334 27.57 -19.79 39.39
C GLY A 334 27.49 -18.30 39.02
N ARG A 335 26.76 -17.93 37.96
CA ARG A 335 26.51 -16.52 37.58
C ARG A 335 25.17 -16.04 38.12
N VAL A 336 24.14 -16.88 38.08
CA VAL A 336 22.79 -16.63 38.61
C VAL A 336 22.82 -16.56 40.15
N GLU A 337 23.53 -17.44 40.84
CA GLU A 337 23.53 -17.47 42.32
C GLU A 337 24.20 -16.24 42.97
N ARG A 338 25.09 -15.53 42.26
CA ARG A 338 25.77 -14.34 42.78
C ARG A 338 24.90 -13.07 42.78
N GLY A 339 23.83 -13.04 41.99
CA GLY A 339 22.90 -11.91 41.91
C GLY A 339 21.69 -11.99 42.86
N PHE A 340 21.24 -13.20 43.19
CA PHE A 340 19.95 -13.43 43.85
C PHE A 340 20.06 -13.80 45.34
N THR A 341 20.13 -12.80 46.22
CA THR A 341 20.10 -13.01 47.69
C THR A 341 19.03 -12.21 48.43
N THR A 342 17.79 -12.11 47.90
CA THR A 342 16.64 -11.67 48.72
C THR A 342 15.35 -12.30 48.23
N GLY A 343 14.85 -13.34 48.91
CA GLY A 343 13.64 -14.08 48.56
C GLY A 343 12.35 -13.23 48.62
N LYS A 344 11.97 -12.64 47.48
CA LYS A 344 10.64 -12.09 47.22
C LYS A 344 10.15 -12.59 45.86
N ASP A 345 8.86 -12.88 45.77
CA ASP A 345 8.18 -13.31 44.54
C ASP A 345 8.56 -12.41 43.36
N LEU A 346 9.18 -13.02 42.35
CA LEU A 346 9.64 -12.36 41.13
C LEU A 346 8.44 -11.87 40.33
N LYS A 347 8.42 -10.55 40.12
CA LYS A 347 7.62 -9.92 39.07
C LYS A 347 8.62 -9.37 38.06
N VAL A 348 8.36 -9.65 36.78
CA VAL A 348 9.01 -9.03 35.62
C VAL A 348 10.50 -9.43 35.45
N LEU A 349 11.05 -9.29 34.24
CA LEU A 349 12.49 -9.13 33.97
C LEU A 349 13.02 -7.87 34.70
N ASP A 350 12.88 -7.82 36.02
CA ASP A 350 13.16 -6.65 36.86
C ASP A 350 14.40 -6.88 37.73
N SER A 351 14.90 -8.12 37.78
CA SER A 351 16.23 -8.35 38.32
C SER A 351 17.24 -7.91 37.25
N SER A 352 18.16 -7.04 37.66
CA SER A 352 19.29 -6.63 36.81
C SER A 352 20.08 -7.83 36.28
N ASP A 353 20.01 -8.97 36.96
CA ASP A 353 20.73 -10.20 36.65
C ASP A 353 20.09 -10.97 35.49
N ASP A 354 18.76 -11.08 35.43
CA ASP A 354 18.08 -11.76 34.31
C ASP A 354 18.32 -11.01 32.99
N ILE A 355 18.26 -9.68 33.03
CA ILE A 355 18.58 -8.83 31.89
C ILE A 355 20.05 -9.02 31.47
N ALA A 356 20.97 -9.08 32.44
CA ALA A 356 22.39 -9.30 32.17
C ALA A 356 22.64 -10.68 31.54
N ILE A 357 21.93 -11.72 31.98
CA ILE A 357 22.03 -13.07 31.41
C ILE A 357 21.54 -13.07 29.95
N LEU A 358 20.38 -12.48 29.67
CA LEU A 358 19.87 -12.41 28.29
C LEU A 358 20.82 -11.60 27.39
N LYS A 359 21.31 -10.45 27.88
CA LYS A 359 22.28 -9.61 27.14
C LYS A 359 23.61 -10.32 26.91
N ALA A 360 24.06 -11.17 27.83
CA ALA A 360 25.29 -11.93 27.68
C ALA A 360 25.21 -13.01 26.57
N HIS A 361 24.01 -13.36 26.12
CA HIS A 361 23.79 -14.34 25.05
C HIS A 361 23.22 -13.70 23.76
N LEU A 362 23.33 -12.37 23.60
CA LEU A 362 22.96 -11.70 22.35
C LEU A 362 23.74 -12.23 21.14
N ASP A 363 24.95 -12.75 21.35
CA ASP A 363 25.79 -13.35 20.31
C ASP A 363 25.47 -14.84 20.04
N ASP A 364 24.54 -15.45 20.80
CA ASP A 364 24.08 -16.82 20.61
C ASP A 364 22.54 -16.84 20.46
N PRO A 365 22.03 -16.62 19.23
CA PRO A 365 20.59 -16.55 18.97
C PRO A 365 19.85 -17.82 19.34
N THR A 366 20.48 -19.00 19.21
CA THR A 366 19.87 -20.29 19.53
C THR A 366 19.64 -20.45 21.03
N MET A 367 20.65 -20.09 21.83
CA MET A 367 20.52 -20.08 23.29
C MET A 367 19.52 -19.03 23.75
N LEU A 368 19.57 -17.83 23.18
CA LEU A 368 18.63 -16.74 23.50
C LEU A 368 17.19 -17.15 23.17
N TYR A 369 16.95 -17.77 22.01
CA TYR A 369 15.64 -18.32 21.63
C TYR A 369 15.13 -19.35 22.63
N THR A 370 15.99 -20.31 23.02
CA THR A 370 15.64 -21.36 23.98
C THR A 370 15.25 -20.76 25.34
N LEU A 371 16.02 -19.79 25.83
CA LEU A 371 15.71 -19.07 27.07
C LEU A 371 14.36 -18.34 26.95
N LEU A 372 14.10 -17.64 25.84
CA LEU A 372 12.86 -16.88 25.61
C LEU A 372 11.63 -17.76 25.42
N GLN A 373 11.75 -18.92 24.78
CA GLN A 373 10.67 -19.90 24.71
C GLN A 373 10.32 -20.43 26.10
N HIS A 374 11.32 -20.75 26.92
CA HIS A 374 11.10 -21.14 28.30
C HIS A 374 10.46 -20.02 29.14
N CYS A 375 10.85 -18.75 28.91
CA CYS A 375 10.23 -17.57 29.53
C CYS A 375 8.73 -17.47 29.21
N ALA A 376 8.36 -17.71 27.95
CA ALA A 376 6.99 -17.61 27.46
C ALA A 376 6.09 -18.76 27.95
N GLY A 377 6.63 -19.71 28.71
CA GLY A 377 5.88 -20.84 29.25
C GLY A 377 5.83 -22.05 28.31
N TYR A 378 6.68 -22.12 27.28
CA TYR A 378 6.81 -23.33 26.47
C TYR A 378 7.48 -24.44 27.29
N THR A 379 6.69 -25.43 27.69
CA THR A 379 7.17 -26.61 28.40
C THR A 379 7.36 -27.76 27.44
N GLY A 380 8.55 -27.91 26.86
CA GLY A 380 9.11 -29.20 26.43
C GLY A 380 8.37 -30.03 25.38
N LYS A 381 7.18 -29.63 24.91
CA LYS A 381 6.73 -29.97 23.57
C LYS A 381 7.55 -29.08 22.65
N ILE A 382 8.82 -29.45 22.47
CA ILE A 382 9.56 -29.11 21.26
C ILE A 382 8.56 -29.38 20.14
N ARG A 383 8.12 -28.32 19.44
CA ARG A 383 7.37 -28.52 18.20
C ARG A 383 8.31 -29.39 17.37
N ASN A 384 8.00 -30.68 17.24
CA ASN A 384 8.79 -31.55 16.39
C ASN A 384 8.87 -30.82 15.06
N PRO A 385 10.09 -30.51 14.55
CA PRO A 385 10.21 -30.15 13.16
C PRO A 385 9.47 -31.25 12.40
N LEU A 386 8.60 -30.88 11.47
CA LEU A 386 7.95 -31.81 10.54
C LEU A 386 8.99 -32.35 9.53
N PHE A 387 10.16 -32.75 10.03
CA PHE A 387 11.24 -33.44 9.35
C PHE A 387 11.47 -34.77 10.06
N GLN A 388 10.47 -35.64 9.96
CA GLN A 388 10.74 -37.04 9.76
C GLN A 388 9.92 -37.43 8.55
N ASP A 389 10.62 -37.72 7.45
CA ASP A 389 10.05 -38.42 6.30
C ASP A 389 9.30 -39.64 6.83
N GLN A 390 7.98 -39.54 6.92
CA GLN A 390 7.16 -40.74 6.86
C GLN A 390 7.11 -41.09 5.39
N GLU A 391 7.91 -42.07 5.00
CA GLU A 391 7.64 -42.86 3.81
C GLU A 391 6.17 -43.30 3.90
N ASP A 392 5.32 -42.69 3.09
CA ASP A 392 3.94 -43.12 2.92
C ASP A 392 3.96 -44.56 2.40
N PRO A 393 3.32 -45.53 3.08
CA PRO A 393 3.13 -46.85 2.49
C PRO A 393 2.19 -46.70 1.29
N GLU A 394 2.66 -47.16 0.13
CA GLU A 394 1.91 -47.28 -1.12
C GLU A 394 0.48 -47.76 -0.85
N GLN A 395 -0.50 -46.86 -1.02
CA GLN A 395 -1.91 -47.24 -1.10
C GLN A 395 -2.29 -47.35 -2.57
N GLU A 396 -2.45 -48.59 -3.03
CA GLU A 396 -3.10 -48.94 -4.29
C GLU A 396 -4.50 -48.32 -4.35
N GLN A 397 -4.73 -47.47 -5.35
CA GLN A 397 -6.07 -46.99 -5.70
C GLN A 397 -6.81 -48.08 -6.50
N PRO A 398 -8.04 -48.47 -6.13
CA PRO A 398 -8.90 -49.22 -7.03
C PRO A 398 -9.49 -48.29 -8.09
N ALA A 399 -9.36 -48.70 -9.34
CA ALA A 399 -9.97 -48.08 -10.50
C ALA A 399 -11.49 -47.98 -10.36
N THR A 400 -12.04 -46.79 -10.58
CA THR A 400 -13.49 -46.59 -10.77
C THR A 400 -13.78 -46.04 -12.16
N ASP A 401 -14.61 -46.82 -12.85
CA ASP A 401 -15.11 -46.65 -14.20
C ASP A 401 -15.80 -45.30 -14.42
N SER A 402 -15.42 -44.66 -15.52
CA SER A 402 -16.14 -43.56 -16.16
C SER A 402 -17.39 -44.08 -16.87
N SER A 403 -18.56 -43.61 -16.45
CA SER A 403 -19.76 -43.60 -17.29
C SER A 403 -20.43 -42.23 -17.22
N SER A 404 -20.51 -41.58 -18.39
CA SER A 404 -21.43 -40.48 -18.70
C SER A 404 -22.89 -40.97 -18.57
N PRO A 405 -23.91 -40.09 -18.42
CA PRO A 405 -24.42 -39.37 -19.59
C PRO A 405 -25.11 -38.00 -19.38
N GLN A 406 -25.22 -37.30 -20.51
CA GLN A 406 -26.34 -36.48 -21.01
C GLN A 406 -26.64 -35.07 -20.46
N GLU A 407 -26.44 -34.12 -21.39
CA GLU A 407 -27.33 -33.05 -21.86
C GLU A 407 -28.69 -32.91 -21.17
N ASP A 408 -29.01 -31.67 -20.76
CA ASP A 408 -30.34 -31.10 -20.96
C ASP A 408 -30.29 -29.56 -21.08
N ASP A 409 -31.01 -29.09 -22.09
CA ASP A 409 -31.38 -27.70 -22.38
C ASP A 409 -32.13 -27.03 -21.21
N ASN A 410 -32.00 -25.71 -21.03
CA ASN A 410 -33.01 -24.72 -21.46
C ASN A 410 -32.92 -23.35 -20.75
N GLN A 411 -33.34 -22.35 -21.53
CA GLN A 411 -34.07 -21.12 -21.17
C GLN A 411 -33.32 -19.86 -20.70
N VAL A 412 -33.09 -19.04 -21.72
CA VAL A 412 -33.12 -17.57 -21.76
C VAL A 412 -34.41 -17.03 -21.13
N SER A 413 -34.31 -16.01 -20.27
CA SER A 413 -35.42 -15.11 -19.96
C SER A 413 -34.99 -13.65 -20.00
N ASP A 414 -35.81 -12.87 -20.72
CA ASP A 414 -35.78 -11.43 -20.88
C ASP A 414 -35.93 -10.69 -19.55
N ALA A 415 -35.12 -9.65 -19.34
CA ALA A 415 -35.34 -8.66 -18.28
C ALA A 415 -35.38 -7.24 -18.86
N THR A 416 -36.53 -6.62 -18.63
CA THR A 416 -36.98 -5.31 -19.07
C THR A 416 -36.24 -4.16 -18.40
N THR A 417 -35.91 -3.12 -19.16
CA THR A 417 -35.30 -1.86 -18.71
C THR A 417 -36.29 -0.98 -17.94
N PRO A 418 -35.93 -0.36 -16.79
CA PRO A 418 -36.68 0.76 -16.25
C PRO A 418 -35.95 2.11 -16.41
N ALA A 419 -36.78 3.14 -16.48
CA ALA A 419 -36.47 4.51 -16.88
C ALA A 419 -35.53 5.28 -15.92
N LYS A 420 -34.67 6.10 -16.53
CA LYS A 420 -33.75 7.03 -15.86
C LYS A 420 -34.51 8.16 -15.14
N LYS A 421 -34.51 8.14 -13.81
CA LYS A 421 -34.79 9.31 -12.96
C LYS A 421 -33.46 9.74 -12.32
N LYS A 422 -32.91 10.89 -12.73
CA LYS A 422 -31.69 11.47 -12.13
C LYS A 422 -31.99 11.94 -10.70
N ARG A 423 -31.77 11.08 -9.71
CA ARG A 423 -31.55 11.46 -8.31
C ARG A 423 -30.04 11.57 -8.12
N GLY A 424 -29.56 12.66 -7.51
CA GLY A 424 -28.20 12.68 -6.96
C GLY A 424 -28.10 11.58 -5.92
N MET A 425 -27.20 10.62 -6.14
CA MET A 425 -26.93 9.52 -5.21
C MET A 425 -26.19 10.07 -3.99
N ASP A 426 -26.71 9.76 -2.81
CA ASP A 426 -26.04 9.96 -1.53
C ASP A 426 -25.10 8.78 -1.30
N TYR A 427 -23.81 9.00 -1.52
CA TYR A 427 -22.79 7.96 -1.47
C TYR A 427 -22.53 7.48 -0.04
N ASP A 428 -22.70 8.33 0.98
CA ASP A 428 -22.58 7.91 2.39
C ASP A 428 -23.61 6.80 2.68
N ALA A 429 -24.81 6.90 2.10
CA ALA A 429 -25.85 5.89 2.21
C ALA A 429 -25.54 4.63 1.38
N MET A 430 -25.01 4.79 0.17
CA MET A 430 -24.69 3.65 -0.71
C MET A 430 -23.52 2.80 -0.18
N PHE A 431 -22.49 3.44 0.41
CA PHE A 431 -21.37 2.73 1.04
C PHE A 431 -21.75 2.09 2.37
N ALA A 432 -22.65 2.71 3.14
CA ALA A 432 -23.24 2.05 4.31
C ALA A 432 -24.01 0.78 3.92
N GLU A 433 -24.74 0.81 2.80
CA GLU A 433 -25.49 -0.34 2.27
C GLU A 433 -24.56 -1.42 1.69
N LEU A 434 -23.43 -1.04 1.07
CA LEU A 434 -22.43 -1.99 0.56
C LEU A 434 -21.67 -2.71 1.69
N GLY A 435 -21.42 -2.03 2.80
CA GLY A 435 -20.78 -2.60 3.99
C GLY A 435 -21.60 -3.73 4.65
N ASP A 436 -22.93 -3.67 4.54
CA ASP A 436 -23.84 -4.71 5.05
C ASP A 436 -23.96 -5.93 4.11
N LEU A 437 -23.61 -5.79 2.82
CA LEU A 437 -23.77 -6.83 1.80
C LEU A 437 -22.59 -7.80 1.68
N MET A 438 -21.45 -7.51 2.32
CA MET A 438 -20.28 -8.39 2.37
C MET A 438 -20.05 -8.90 3.80
N PRO A 439 -20.77 -9.94 4.27
CA PRO A 439 -20.46 -10.54 5.54
C PRO A 439 -19.03 -11.11 5.49
N PRO A 440 -18.17 -10.86 6.49
CA PRO A 440 -16.84 -11.43 6.52
C PRO A 440 -16.93 -12.95 6.45
N LYS A 441 -16.00 -13.60 5.72
CA LYS A 441 -15.87 -15.07 5.74
C LYS A 441 -15.71 -15.49 7.20
N LYS A 442 -16.74 -16.15 7.75
CA LYS A 442 -16.92 -16.47 9.19
C LYS A 442 -15.86 -17.41 9.81
N GLY A 443 -14.74 -17.67 9.13
CA GLY A 443 -13.68 -18.59 9.61
C GLY A 443 -12.34 -17.94 9.96
N GLN A 444 -11.98 -16.78 9.40
CA GLN A 444 -10.61 -16.25 9.54
C GLN A 444 -10.48 -15.04 10.49
N VAL A 445 -11.53 -14.22 10.64
CA VAL A 445 -11.44 -12.95 11.39
C VAL A 445 -11.40 -13.16 12.91
N SER A 446 -12.04 -14.21 13.46
CA SER A 446 -12.11 -14.40 14.92
C SER A 446 -10.92 -15.14 15.53
N GLU A 447 -10.12 -15.86 14.73
CA GLU A 447 -9.06 -16.74 15.26
C GLU A 447 -7.74 -16.01 15.55
N ARG A 448 -7.46 -14.86 14.90
CA ARG A 448 -6.29 -14.02 15.22
C ARG A 448 -6.40 -13.35 16.60
N GLN A 449 -7.60 -13.18 17.15
CA GLN A 449 -7.82 -12.29 18.29
C GLN A 449 -7.68 -12.90 19.69
N LYS A 450 -7.46 -14.21 19.84
CA LYS A 450 -7.03 -14.88 21.08
C LYS A 450 -6.97 -16.39 20.83
N SER A 451 -5.81 -16.93 20.49
CA SER A 451 -5.57 -18.32 20.85
C SER A 451 -5.50 -18.35 22.38
N GLU A 452 -6.38 -19.13 23.00
CA GLU A 452 -6.41 -19.32 24.46
C GLU A 452 -5.04 -19.84 24.92
N GLY A 453 -4.19 -18.95 25.45
CA GLY A 453 -2.86 -19.29 25.96
C GLY A 453 -1.69 -18.50 25.36
N ALA A 454 -1.86 -17.73 24.28
CA ALA A 454 -0.78 -16.90 23.75
C ALA A 454 -0.52 -15.67 24.63
N THR A 455 0.73 -15.48 25.05
CA THR A 455 1.16 -14.26 25.74
C THR A 455 1.20 -13.11 24.74
N GLY A 456 0.42 -12.05 25.00
CA GLY A 456 0.45 -10.83 24.18
C GLY A 456 1.42 -9.79 24.74
N TRP A 457 1.94 -8.92 23.88
CA TRP A 457 2.67 -7.72 24.27
C TRP A 457 1.92 -6.46 23.83
N THR A 458 2.19 -5.33 24.50
CA THR A 458 1.56 -4.04 24.18
C THR A 458 2.52 -2.88 24.47
N ILE A 459 2.54 -1.89 23.58
CA ILE A 459 3.34 -0.65 23.71
C ILE A 459 2.44 0.54 23.36
N SER A 460 2.32 1.49 24.29
CA SER A 460 1.61 2.75 24.07
C SER A 460 2.40 3.68 23.14
N THR A 461 1.73 4.62 22.47
CA THR A 461 2.38 5.65 21.64
C THR A 461 3.47 6.41 22.40
N LYS A 462 3.22 6.76 23.67
CA LYS A 462 4.21 7.41 24.54
C LYS A 462 5.43 6.54 24.85
N GLN A 463 5.24 5.22 24.93
CA GLN A 463 6.34 4.29 25.09
C GLN A 463 7.16 4.15 23.80
N VAL A 464 6.52 4.15 22.62
CA VAL A 464 7.23 4.18 21.32
C VAL A 464 8.11 5.43 21.23
N GLU A 465 7.54 6.61 21.50
CA GLU A 465 8.31 7.88 21.55
C GLU A 465 9.45 7.83 22.57
N PHE A 466 9.19 7.28 23.76
CA PHE A 466 10.21 7.13 24.79
C PHE A 466 11.35 6.21 24.34
N LEU A 467 11.04 5.04 23.77
CA LEU A 467 12.03 4.10 23.24
C LEU A 467 12.87 4.74 22.12
N SER A 468 12.22 5.52 21.25
CA SER A 468 12.91 6.27 20.21
C SER A 468 13.85 7.33 20.78
N SER A 469 13.41 8.09 21.78
CA SER A 469 14.25 9.10 22.46
C SER A 469 15.47 8.48 23.17
N ARG A 470 15.43 7.18 23.45
CA ARG A 470 16.53 6.41 24.06
C ARG A 470 17.42 5.70 23.04
N GLY A 471 17.11 5.81 21.74
CA GLY A 471 17.84 5.12 20.68
C GLY A 471 17.64 3.60 20.70
N VAL A 472 16.58 3.10 21.34
CA VAL A 472 16.26 1.67 21.38
C VAL A 472 15.59 1.23 20.08
N ILE A 473 14.68 2.07 19.59
CA ILE A 473 14.06 1.90 18.28
C ILE A 473 14.32 3.14 17.44
N GLU A 474 14.43 2.96 16.13
CA GLU A 474 14.44 4.07 15.19
C GLU A 474 13.00 4.31 14.72
N LEU A 475 12.34 5.31 15.32
CA LEU A 475 11.00 5.71 14.89
C LEU A 475 11.13 6.62 13.66
N GLN A 476 10.71 6.12 12.51
CA GLN A 476 10.68 6.85 11.26
C GLN A 476 9.27 7.35 10.99
N GLN A 477 9.13 8.66 10.83
CA GLN A 477 7.89 9.25 10.36
C GLN A 477 7.85 9.15 8.83
N LEU A 478 7.08 8.18 8.32
CA LEU A 478 6.93 7.96 6.88
C LEU A 478 6.03 9.01 6.23
N GLY A 479 5.25 9.72 7.04
CA GLY A 479 4.53 10.95 6.72
C GLY A 479 3.02 10.79 6.81
N THR A 480 2.25 11.65 6.12
CA THR A 480 0.79 11.73 6.29
C THR A 480 0.07 11.75 4.96
N LEU A 481 -0.95 10.89 4.81
CA LEU A 481 -1.78 10.80 3.62
C LEU A 481 -3.16 11.42 3.86
N PRO A 482 -3.73 12.13 2.86
CA PRO A 482 -5.09 12.63 2.94
C PRO A 482 -6.04 11.44 2.98
N ALA A 483 -6.95 11.45 3.94
CA ALA A 483 -8.00 10.44 4.05
C ALA A 483 -9.31 10.98 3.50
N SER A 484 -9.57 12.28 3.62
CA SER A 484 -10.85 12.87 3.24
C SER A 484 -10.98 13.07 1.73
N ARG A 485 -12.19 12.87 1.22
CA ARG A 485 -12.51 13.12 -0.18
C ARG A 485 -12.28 14.57 -0.56
N GLU A 486 -12.55 15.51 0.34
CA GLU A 486 -12.32 16.94 0.11
C GLU A 486 -10.85 17.25 -0.17
N GLN A 487 -9.91 16.61 0.55
CA GLN A 487 -8.49 16.77 0.28
C GLN A 487 -8.09 16.11 -1.05
N ILE A 488 -8.66 14.95 -1.40
CA ILE A 488 -8.40 14.31 -2.69
C ILE A 488 -8.88 15.21 -3.84
N ILE A 489 -10.03 15.87 -3.68
CA ILE A 489 -10.50 16.89 -4.62
C ILE A 489 -9.51 18.05 -4.70
N ASP A 490 -8.97 18.51 -3.57
CA ASP A 490 -7.99 19.60 -3.56
C ASP A 490 -6.69 19.18 -4.28
N VAL A 491 -6.26 17.91 -4.13
CA VAL A 491 -5.17 17.33 -4.93
C VAL A 491 -5.51 17.32 -6.42
N ALA A 492 -6.71 16.90 -6.80
CA ALA A 492 -7.12 16.92 -8.20
C ALA A 492 -7.17 18.34 -8.76
N VAL A 493 -7.63 19.34 -7.99
CA VAL A 493 -7.63 20.76 -8.41
C VAL A 493 -6.21 21.21 -8.72
N MET A 494 -5.23 20.87 -7.88
CA MET A 494 -3.82 21.26 -8.09
C MET A 494 -3.26 20.73 -9.41
N HIS A 495 -3.63 19.51 -9.81
CA HIS A 495 -3.09 18.88 -11.03
C HIS A 495 -4.02 18.98 -12.24
N MET A 496 -5.20 19.59 -12.09
CA MET A 496 -6.24 19.59 -13.13
C MET A 496 -5.79 20.31 -14.40
N ASP A 497 -5.04 21.40 -14.25
CA ASP A 497 -4.57 22.19 -15.40
C ASP A 497 -3.52 21.41 -16.19
N THR A 498 -2.57 20.76 -15.53
CA THR A 498 -1.59 19.85 -16.15
C THR A 498 -2.25 18.69 -16.90
N VAL A 499 -3.21 18.03 -16.25
CA VAL A 499 -3.99 16.94 -16.85
C VAL A 499 -4.73 17.47 -18.08
N ARG A 500 -5.45 18.59 -17.94
CA ARG A 500 -6.24 19.19 -19.03
C ARG A 500 -5.38 19.56 -20.21
N GLU A 501 -4.26 20.24 -20.00
CA GLU A 501 -3.37 20.69 -21.06
C GLU A 501 -2.86 19.52 -21.90
N LYS A 502 -2.31 18.49 -21.25
CA LYS A 502 -1.79 17.31 -21.92
C LYS A 502 -2.88 16.49 -22.63
N PHE A 503 -4.04 16.30 -21.98
CA PHE A 503 -5.15 15.59 -22.63
C PHE A 503 -5.81 16.37 -23.74
N GLN A 504 -5.86 17.71 -23.67
CA GLN A 504 -6.46 18.53 -24.72
C GLN A 504 -5.70 18.39 -26.04
N VAL A 505 -4.37 18.34 -26.00
CA VAL A 505 -3.55 18.08 -27.19
C VAL A 505 -3.89 16.71 -27.77
N LEU A 506 -3.95 15.68 -26.92
CA LEU A 506 -4.25 14.31 -27.34
C LEU A 506 -5.66 14.18 -27.92
N PHE A 507 -6.68 14.69 -27.24
CA PHE A 507 -8.07 14.65 -27.71
C PHE A 507 -8.29 15.46 -28.98
N LYS A 508 -7.62 16.61 -29.12
CA LYS A 508 -7.65 17.39 -30.35
C LYS A 508 -7.05 16.59 -31.52
N ALA A 509 -5.87 15.99 -31.32
CA ALA A 509 -5.24 15.16 -32.34
C ALA A 509 -6.14 13.95 -32.71
N PHE A 510 -6.80 13.30 -31.74
CA PHE A 510 -7.74 12.22 -32.01
C PHE A 510 -8.99 12.66 -32.77
N SER A 511 -9.55 13.82 -32.42
CA SER A 511 -10.71 14.37 -33.11
C SER A 511 -10.37 14.68 -34.57
N GLU A 512 -9.23 15.35 -34.79
CA GLU A 512 -8.75 15.71 -36.13
C GLU A 512 -8.40 14.46 -36.96
N LEU A 513 -7.75 13.46 -36.35
CA LEU A 513 -7.50 12.15 -36.94
C LEU A 513 -8.80 11.50 -37.43
N THR A 514 -9.81 11.44 -36.57
CA THR A 514 -11.10 10.81 -36.89
C THR A 514 -11.80 11.54 -38.04
N GLU A 515 -11.77 12.87 -38.02
CA GLU A 515 -12.34 13.70 -39.08
C GLU A 515 -11.61 13.48 -40.42
N ASP A 516 -10.28 13.42 -40.41
CA ASP A 516 -9.48 13.25 -41.62
C ASP A 516 -9.53 11.83 -42.18
N ILE A 517 -9.67 10.79 -41.34
CA ILE A 517 -9.98 9.42 -41.80
C ILE A 517 -11.35 9.40 -42.50
N ASN A 518 -12.36 10.03 -41.89
CA ASN A 518 -13.69 10.11 -42.50
C ASN A 518 -13.65 10.84 -43.84
N LYS A 519 -12.92 11.96 -43.94
CA LYS A 519 -12.72 12.68 -45.21
C LYS A 519 -11.95 11.85 -46.24
N TYR A 520 -10.92 11.11 -45.83
CA TYR A 520 -10.17 10.22 -46.71
C TYR A 520 -11.08 9.20 -47.39
N VAL A 521 -12.02 8.61 -46.64
CA VAL A 521 -12.94 7.59 -47.15
C VAL A 521 -14.07 8.19 -47.99
N THR A 522 -14.55 9.38 -47.63
CA THR A 522 -15.79 9.96 -48.21
C THR A 522 -15.56 10.96 -49.34
N PHE A 523 -14.34 11.51 -49.50
CA PHE A 523 -14.11 12.54 -50.52
C PHE A 523 -14.12 11.98 -51.95
N PRO A 524 -14.90 12.59 -52.87
CA PRO A 524 -14.97 12.13 -54.25
C PRO A 524 -13.71 12.46 -55.06
N SER A 525 -12.96 13.50 -54.66
CA SER A 525 -11.70 13.86 -55.30
C SER A 525 -10.54 13.10 -54.67
N ARG A 526 -9.84 12.29 -55.47
CA ARG A 526 -8.66 11.54 -55.06
C ARG A 526 -7.59 12.43 -54.40
N GLY A 527 -7.35 13.62 -54.94
CA GLY A 527 -6.35 14.54 -54.37
C GLY A 527 -6.73 15.04 -52.98
N ALA A 528 -8.02 15.38 -52.77
CA ALA A 528 -8.51 15.82 -51.47
C ALA A 528 -8.49 14.67 -50.44
N ALA A 529 -8.85 13.46 -50.87
CA ALA A 529 -8.73 12.26 -50.07
C ALA A 529 -7.27 12.04 -49.64
N MET A 530 -6.33 12.01 -50.58
CA MET A 530 -4.89 11.82 -50.28
C MET A 530 -4.35 12.87 -49.29
N ASN A 531 -4.76 14.14 -49.42
CA ASN A 531 -4.38 15.19 -48.47
C ASN A 531 -4.94 14.95 -47.06
N ALA A 532 -6.18 14.47 -46.94
CA ALA A 532 -6.76 14.08 -45.65
C ALA A 532 -6.03 12.88 -45.04
N GLY A 533 -5.67 11.89 -45.87
CA GLY A 533 -4.86 10.75 -45.45
C GLY A 533 -3.50 11.18 -44.89
N GLN A 534 -2.82 12.13 -45.55
CA GLN A 534 -1.53 12.63 -45.08
C GLN A 534 -1.64 13.37 -43.74
N ARG A 535 -2.70 14.16 -43.52
CA ARG A 535 -2.93 14.81 -42.23
C ARG A 535 -3.27 13.81 -41.12
N ALA A 536 -4.09 12.80 -41.42
CA ALA A 536 -4.37 11.70 -40.50
C ALA A 536 -3.09 11.00 -40.03
N ILE A 537 -2.12 10.79 -40.93
CA ILE A 537 -0.80 10.26 -40.55
C ILE A 537 -0.10 11.21 -39.56
N GLY A 538 -0.05 12.51 -39.85
CA GLY A 538 0.55 13.50 -38.94
C GLY A 538 -0.12 13.59 -37.57
N HIS A 539 -1.44 13.43 -37.49
CA HIS A 539 -2.15 13.35 -36.20
C HIS A 539 -1.82 12.06 -35.45
N THR A 540 -1.64 10.94 -36.16
CA THR A 540 -1.19 9.67 -35.57
C THR A 540 0.22 9.80 -34.98
N GLU A 541 1.13 10.47 -35.70
CA GLU A 541 2.47 10.80 -35.21
C GLU A 541 2.40 11.67 -33.96
N THR A 542 1.56 12.72 -33.97
CA THR A 542 1.35 13.59 -32.79
C THR A 542 0.86 12.78 -31.58
N ILE A 543 -0.09 11.87 -31.77
CA ILE A 543 -0.59 10.97 -30.72
C ILE A 543 0.53 10.08 -30.18
N GLN A 544 1.31 9.47 -31.08
CA GLN A 544 2.42 8.60 -30.72
C GLN A 544 3.49 9.37 -29.95
N ASP A 545 3.85 10.57 -30.38
CA ASP A 545 4.81 11.44 -29.73
C ASP A 545 4.33 11.85 -28.34
N GLN A 546 3.07 12.26 -28.20
CA GLN A 546 2.49 12.60 -26.89
C GLN A 546 2.42 11.39 -25.96
N MET A 547 2.08 10.19 -26.48
CA MET A 547 2.12 8.96 -25.68
C MET A 547 3.55 8.62 -25.27
N LYS A 548 4.53 8.74 -26.17
CA LYS A 548 5.94 8.48 -25.90
C LYS A 548 6.52 9.50 -24.92
N GLU A 549 6.16 10.77 -25.04
CA GLU A 549 6.54 11.83 -24.10
C GLU A 549 6.00 11.52 -22.70
N ASN A 550 4.71 11.14 -22.60
CA ASN A 550 4.11 10.76 -21.32
C ASN A 550 4.78 9.52 -20.70
N ILE A 551 5.09 8.50 -21.51
CA ILE A 551 5.84 7.30 -21.05
C ILE A 551 7.28 7.68 -20.65
N THR A 552 7.91 8.59 -21.38
CA THR A 552 9.29 9.01 -21.08
C THR A 552 9.32 9.88 -19.84
N ALA A 553 8.33 10.74 -19.61
CA ALA A 553 8.18 11.48 -18.36
C ALA A 553 7.96 10.53 -17.16
N ASP A 554 7.34 9.37 -17.39
CA ASP A 554 7.22 8.31 -16.39
C ASP A 554 8.55 7.59 -16.10
N THR A 555 9.55 7.63 -16.98
CA THR A 555 10.85 6.96 -16.76
C THR A 555 11.99 7.94 -16.46
N SER A 556 11.89 9.19 -16.90
CA SER A 556 12.93 10.22 -16.82
C SER A 556 12.80 11.14 -15.63
N ALA A 557 11.61 11.21 -15.00
CA ALA A 557 11.48 11.88 -13.72
C ALA A 557 12.49 11.24 -12.77
N PRO A 558 13.52 11.99 -12.32
CA PRO A 558 14.67 11.41 -11.69
C PRO A 558 14.21 10.64 -10.47
N ASP A 559 14.30 9.32 -10.59
CA ASP A 559 14.61 8.41 -9.52
C ASP A 559 16.05 8.72 -9.04
N SER A 560 16.41 9.99 -8.81
CA SER A 560 17.75 10.36 -8.30
C SER A 560 17.97 9.88 -6.86
N ASP A 561 16.95 9.24 -6.27
CA ASP A 561 17.05 8.48 -5.03
C ASP A 561 17.14 6.96 -5.28
N PHE A 562 17.34 6.49 -6.52
CA PHE A 562 17.91 5.16 -6.75
C PHE A 562 19.36 5.20 -6.29
N ILE A 563 19.52 4.96 -4.99
CA ILE A 563 20.73 4.45 -4.40
C ILE A 563 21.20 3.31 -5.31
N SER A 564 22.45 3.41 -5.77
CA SER A 564 23.12 2.33 -6.49
C SER A 564 22.82 1.01 -5.77
N SER A 565 22.64 -0.08 -6.51
CA SER A 565 22.54 -1.43 -5.93
C SER A 565 23.70 -1.77 -4.96
N ASP A 566 24.76 -0.96 -4.93
CA ASP A 566 25.92 -1.11 -4.06
C ASP A 566 25.79 -0.48 -2.65
N GLU A 567 24.67 0.18 -2.32
CA GLU A 567 24.46 0.86 -1.02
C GLU A 567 23.26 0.31 -0.20
N ILE A 568 22.84 -0.94 -0.45
CA ILE A 568 21.84 -1.66 0.37
C ILE A 568 22.53 -2.63 1.33
#